data_AF-A0A0L9TIR7-F1
#
_entry.id   AF-A0A0L9TIR7-F1
#
_cell.length_a   1.000
_cell.length_b   1.000
_cell.length_c   1.000
_cell.angle_alpha   90.00
_cell.angle_beta   90.00
_cell.angle_gamma   90.00
#
_symmetry.space_group_name_H-M   'P 1'
#
loop_
_entity.id
_entity.type
_entity.pdbx_description
1 polymer ?
#
loop_
_entity_poly.entity_id
_entity_poly.type
_entity_poly.pdbx_seq_one_letter_code
_entity_poly.pdbx_strand_id
1 'polypeptide(L)'
;MFFSADFFQPKMVIARFSCTFNSQNVRIGHCTKVPRNVNMEKLQHGYLFPEIERQEMMHLKRHPHANVIDLGVGDTTQPLPKTVTASMVDFVHGLSTASGYKGYGPEQGEKALRKAISVTFYKDMGIKPSEVFVSDGAQCDITRLQLLMGSNLKIAVQDPSFPVAIEVSSFSKFAGFTGVRLGWTVVPEELLYSNGFPVMHDFNRIMCTCFNGASSIAQAGGLACLSPEGLRAIQSLVDYYMENARILVDALTSLGLTVYGGKNAPYVWVHFPGSKSWNVFAEILEKTHIITVPGSGFGPGGEGYIRISAFGLRHSIIEASQRLKYLIYQKQN
;
A
#
# COMPACT_ATOMS: atom_id res chain seq x y z
N MET A 1 -8.11 -35.55 5.18
CA MET A 1 -8.77 -35.16 6.44
C MET A 1 -10.27 -35.25 6.18
N PHE A 2 -10.98 -36.11 6.89
CA PHE A 2 -12.42 -36.35 6.70
C PHE A 2 -13.23 -35.14 7.17
N PHE A 3 -14.19 -34.67 6.37
CA PHE A 3 -15.15 -33.66 6.77
C PHE A 3 -16.41 -34.34 7.34
N SER A 4 -16.76 -33.99 8.59
CA SER A 4 -18.07 -34.21 9.20
C SER A 4 -18.86 -32.89 9.13
N ALA A 5 -20.17 -32.97 8.89
CA ALA A 5 -21.04 -31.85 8.50
C ALA A 5 -21.40 -30.85 9.63
N ASP A 6 -20.86 -30.99 10.84
CA ASP A 6 -21.30 -30.22 12.03
C ASP A 6 -20.35 -29.08 12.44
N PHE A 7 -19.85 -28.25 11.51
CA PHE A 7 -18.71 -27.34 11.78
C PHE A 7 -18.85 -25.87 11.33
N PHE A 8 -20.04 -25.26 11.40
CA PHE A 8 -20.19 -23.85 11.02
C PHE A 8 -20.09 -22.81 12.15
N GLN A 9 -19.63 -23.19 13.36
CA GLN A 9 -19.32 -22.19 14.40
C GLN A 9 -17.98 -22.47 15.11
N PRO A 10 -17.01 -21.54 15.07
CA PRO A 10 -15.84 -21.63 15.93
C PRO A 10 -16.25 -21.45 17.40
N LYS A 11 -16.17 -22.51 18.21
CA LYS A 11 -16.40 -22.45 19.67
C LYS A 11 -15.12 -21.94 20.35
N MET A 12 -15.08 -20.66 20.71
CA MET A 12 -14.05 -20.12 21.59
C MET A 12 -14.39 -20.46 23.05
N VAL A 13 -13.66 -21.40 23.67
CA VAL A 13 -13.85 -21.75 25.08
C VAL A 13 -13.10 -20.73 25.94
N ILE A 14 -13.83 -19.78 26.53
CA ILE A 14 -13.26 -18.82 27.50
C ILE A 14 -13.33 -19.45 28.90
N ALA A 15 -12.21 -20.00 29.39
CA ALA A 15 -12.09 -20.41 30.78
C ALA A 15 -11.72 -19.17 31.64
N ARG A 16 -12.67 -18.69 32.46
CA ARG A 16 -12.43 -17.56 33.40
C ARG A 16 -11.90 -18.08 34.74
N PHE A 17 -10.60 -17.94 35.00
CA PHE A 17 -10.00 -18.15 36.34
C PHE A 17 -9.37 -16.86 36.88
N SER A 18 -9.91 -16.29 37.96
CA SER A 18 -9.38 -15.10 38.61
C SER A 18 -8.04 -15.38 39.31
N CYS A 19 -6.99 -14.63 38.98
CA CYS A 19 -5.76 -14.58 39.75
C CYS A 19 -5.77 -13.34 40.65
N THR A 20 -5.67 -13.52 41.96
CA THR A 20 -5.37 -12.47 42.93
C THR A 20 -3.86 -12.46 43.20
N PHE A 21 -3.21 -11.31 42.98
CA PHE A 21 -1.91 -11.00 43.56
C PHE A 21 -2.03 -9.69 44.35
N ASN A 22 -1.40 -9.66 45.51
CA ASN A 22 -1.61 -8.62 46.51
C ASN A 22 -0.88 -7.31 46.14
N SER A 23 -1.57 -6.20 46.45
CA SER A 23 -1.15 -4.78 46.48
C SER A 23 -0.62 -4.09 45.21
N GLN A 24 -1.46 -3.17 44.71
CA GLN A 24 -1.16 -1.98 43.86
C GLN A 24 -0.84 -2.17 42.38
N ASN A 25 -1.82 -2.65 41.62
CA ASN A 25 -2.24 -2.15 40.29
C ASN A 25 -3.21 -3.18 39.71
N VAL A 26 -4.52 -2.90 39.81
CA VAL A 26 -5.54 -3.83 39.30
C VAL A 26 -5.47 -3.86 37.78
N ARG A 27 -4.76 -4.84 37.21
CA ARG A 27 -4.90 -5.21 35.80
C ARG A 27 -6.19 -6.02 35.68
N ILE A 28 -7.19 -5.46 35.03
CA ILE A 28 -8.43 -6.17 34.69
C ILE A 28 -8.10 -7.13 33.54
N GLY A 29 -7.94 -8.44 33.83
CA GLY A 29 -7.80 -9.49 32.80
C GLY A 29 -6.91 -10.68 33.19
N HIS A 30 -6.97 -11.75 32.39
CA HIS A 30 -6.04 -12.89 32.48
C HIS A 30 -4.73 -12.57 31.74
N CYS A 31 -3.59 -12.96 32.29
CA CYS A 31 -2.29 -12.84 31.62
C CYS A 31 -1.81 -14.24 31.18
N THR A 32 -1.40 -14.37 29.92
CA THR A 32 -0.70 -15.58 29.47
C THR A 32 0.74 -15.59 29.99
N LYS A 33 1.40 -16.75 29.96
CA LYS A 33 2.85 -16.87 30.23
C LYS A 33 3.72 -16.65 28.98
N VAL A 34 3.12 -16.29 27.84
CA VAL A 34 3.85 -16.08 26.59
C VAL A 34 4.54 -14.71 26.66
N PRO A 35 5.89 -14.64 26.63
CA PRO A 35 6.58 -13.36 26.64
C PRO A 35 6.24 -12.57 25.38
N ARG A 36 6.12 -11.24 25.50
CA ARG A 36 5.94 -10.36 24.34
C ARG A 36 7.20 -10.45 23.47
N ASN A 37 7.00 -10.42 22.15
CA ASN A 37 8.11 -10.38 21.21
C ASN A 37 8.90 -9.07 21.39
N VAL A 38 10.18 -9.18 21.78
CA VAL A 38 11.09 -8.05 22.03
C VAL A 38 11.26 -7.12 20.81
N ASN A 39 11.08 -7.62 19.59
CA ASN A 39 11.13 -6.77 18.40
C ASN A 39 9.91 -5.86 18.29
N MET A 40 8.75 -6.28 18.81
CA MET A 40 7.53 -5.45 18.87
C MET A 40 7.62 -4.34 19.93
N GLU A 41 8.54 -4.46 20.89
CA GLU A 41 8.78 -3.44 21.92
C GLU A 41 9.67 -2.31 21.39
N LYS A 42 10.48 -2.58 20.38
CA LYS A 42 11.35 -1.59 19.72
C LYS A 42 10.59 -0.69 18.74
N LEU A 43 9.42 -1.13 18.26
CA LEU A 43 8.61 -0.33 17.34
C LEU A 43 8.05 0.88 18.10
N GLN A 44 8.34 2.08 17.59
CA GLN A 44 7.77 3.31 18.13
C GLN A 44 6.23 3.26 18.03
N HIS A 45 5.56 3.77 19.06
CA HIS A 45 4.10 3.78 19.12
C HIS A 45 3.51 4.73 18.05
N GLY A 46 2.31 4.38 17.57
CA GLY A 46 1.53 5.22 16.65
C GLY A 46 2.05 5.16 15.21
N TYR A 47 1.68 4.10 14.48
CA TYR A 47 1.94 4.06 13.05
C TYR A 47 1.28 5.27 12.37
N LEU A 48 1.98 5.91 11.43
CA LEU A 48 1.64 7.22 10.88
C LEU A 48 0.18 7.33 10.41
N PHE A 49 -0.28 6.38 9.61
CA PHE A 49 -1.61 6.45 8.99
C PHE A 49 -2.76 6.21 9.99
N PRO A 50 -2.69 5.22 10.91
CA PRO A 50 -3.65 5.11 12.01
C PRO A 50 -3.73 6.36 12.89
N GLU A 51 -2.62 7.07 13.09
CA GLU A 51 -2.64 8.34 13.83
C GLU A 51 -3.35 9.45 13.02
N ILE A 52 -3.11 9.55 11.71
CA ILE A 52 -3.84 10.49 10.84
C ILE A 52 -5.34 10.18 10.82
N GLU A 53 -5.73 8.91 10.70
CA GLU A 53 -7.13 8.47 10.77
C GLU A 53 -7.76 8.82 12.13
N ARG A 54 -7.01 8.66 13.23
CA ARG A 54 -7.47 9.10 14.55
C ARG A 54 -7.72 10.60 14.60
N GLN A 55 -6.83 11.41 14.02
CA GLN A 55 -6.99 12.87 13.96
C GLN A 55 -8.19 13.27 13.09
N GLU A 56 -8.39 12.62 11.95
CA GLU A 56 -9.56 12.80 11.10
C GLU A 56 -10.86 12.49 11.85
N MET A 57 -10.95 11.34 12.53
CA MET A 57 -12.10 10.98 13.33
C MET A 57 -12.39 12.00 14.45
N MET A 58 -11.34 12.51 15.11
CA MET A 58 -11.49 13.55 16.12
C MET A 58 -11.91 14.89 15.53
N HIS A 59 -11.47 15.21 14.32
CA HIS A 59 -11.86 16.40 13.58
C HIS A 59 -13.32 16.35 13.17
N LEU A 60 -13.78 15.24 12.59
CA LEU A 60 -15.18 15.02 12.22
C LEU A 60 -16.12 15.06 13.43
N LYS A 61 -15.69 14.59 14.60
CA LYS A 61 -16.47 14.72 15.85
C LYS A 61 -16.61 16.18 16.30
N ARG A 62 -15.56 16.99 16.14
CA ARG A 62 -15.56 18.42 16.51
C ARG A 62 -16.31 19.28 15.48
N HIS A 63 -16.27 18.88 14.21
CA HIS A 63 -16.86 19.58 13.09
C HIS A 63 -17.78 18.65 12.27
N PRO A 64 -18.96 18.25 12.79
CA PRO A 64 -19.83 17.26 12.14
C PRO A 64 -20.34 17.63 10.74
N HIS A 65 -20.28 18.93 10.40
CA HIS A 65 -20.72 19.47 9.11
C HIS A 65 -19.55 19.85 8.19
N ALA A 66 -18.30 19.58 8.59
CA ALA A 66 -17.15 19.86 7.75
C ALA A 66 -17.16 18.98 6.50
N ASN A 67 -17.04 19.61 5.33
CA ASN A 67 -16.74 18.91 4.09
C ASN A 67 -15.24 18.58 4.04
N VAL A 68 -14.87 17.44 4.64
CA VAL A 68 -13.48 16.97 4.71
C VAL A 68 -13.02 16.45 3.35
N ILE A 69 -11.83 16.87 2.92
CA ILE A 69 -11.17 16.37 1.71
C ILE A 69 -9.91 15.60 2.14
N ASP A 70 -9.88 14.29 1.90
CA ASP A 70 -8.72 13.47 2.24
C ASP A 70 -7.68 13.43 1.10
N LEU A 71 -6.54 14.10 1.33
CA LEU A 71 -5.35 14.05 0.48
C LEU A 71 -4.14 13.45 1.24
N GLY A 72 -4.41 12.55 2.21
CA GLY A 72 -3.45 11.96 3.12
C GLY A 72 -2.85 10.64 2.63
N VAL A 73 -3.49 9.52 2.99
CA VAL A 73 -2.97 8.13 2.91
C VAL A 73 -2.48 7.77 1.51
N GLY A 74 -3.08 8.36 0.48
CA GLY A 74 -2.75 8.13 -0.91
C GLY A 74 -3.57 7.01 -1.55
N ASP A 75 -4.80 6.78 -1.09
CA ASP A 75 -5.69 5.77 -1.67
C ASP A 75 -6.28 6.24 -3.00
N THR A 76 -6.42 5.35 -3.98
CA THR A 76 -6.97 5.66 -5.30
C THR A 76 -8.48 5.85 -5.22
N THR A 77 -9.01 6.86 -5.91
CA THR A 77 -10.42 7.32 -5.77
C THR A 77 -11.29 7.15 -7.01
N GLN A 78 -10.72 6.86 -8.16
CA GLN A 78 -11.45 6.64 -9.40
C GLN A 78 -11.83 5.15 -9.49
N PRO A 79 -12.98 4.83 -10.09
CA PRO A 79 -13.35 3.45 -10.36
C PRO A 79 -12.31 2.73 -11.21
N LEU A 80 -12.22 1.41 -11.02
CA LEU A 80 -11.45 0.54 -11.90
C LEU A 80 -11.99 0.61 -13.34
N PRO A 81 -11.13 0.54 -14.37
CA PRO A 81 -11.58 0.45 -15.75
C PRO A 81 -12.57 -0.70 -16.01
N LYS A 82 -13.63 -0.44 -16.77
CA LYS A 82 -14.68 -1.43 -17.04
C LYS A 82 -14.15 -2.71 -17.70
N THR A 83 -13.17 -2.60 -18.59
CA THR A 83 -12.52 -3.74 -19.25
C THR A 83 -11.87 -4.68 -18.22
N VAL A 84 -11.31 -4.12 -17.14
CA VAL A 84 -10.69 -4.89 -16.05
C VAL A 84 -11.75 -5.54 -15.17
N THR A 85 -12.76 -4.78 -14.74
CA THR A 85 -13.81 -5.33 -13.87
C THR A 85 -14.68 -6.36 -14.57
N ALA A 86 -14.96 -6.20 -15.86
CA ALA A 86 -15.65 -7.20 -16.67
C ALA A 86 -14.90 -8.54 -16.67
N SER A 87 -13.58 -8.51 -16.88
CA SER A 87 -12.77 -9.74 -16.82
C SER A 87 -12.79 -10.40 -15.44
N MET A 88 -12.83 -9.63 -14.35
CA MET A 88 -12.95 -10.17 -13.00
C MET A 88 -14.33 -10.82 -12.78
N VAL A 89 -15.40 -10.17 -13.25
CA VAL A 89 -16.78 -10.68 -13.15
C VAL A 89 -16.97 -11.95 -13.97
N ASP A 90 -16.46 -11.98 -15.21
CA ASP A 90 -16.50 -13.17 -16.07
C ASP A 90 -15.77 -14.34 -15.41
N PHE A 91 -14.61 -14.08 -14.80
CA PHE A 91 -13.87 -15.09 -14.05
C PHE A 91 -14.68 -15.62 -12.86
N VAL A 92 -15.33 -14.73 -12.09
CA VAL A 92 -16.21 -15.10 -10.96
C VAL A 92 -17.39 -15.95 -11.43
N HIS A 93 -18.05 -15.60 -12.53
CA HIS A 93 -19.10 -16.43 -13.10
C HIS A 93 -18.57 -17.80 -13.52
N GLY A 94 -17.37 -17.87 -14.11
CA GLY A 94 -16.70 -19.13 -14.42
C GLY A 94 -16.52 -20.04 -13.20
N LEU A 95 -16.20 -19.48 -12.02
CA LEU A 95 -16.05 -20.25 -10.78
C LEU A 95 -17.34 -20.94 -10.31
N SER A 96 -18.52 -20.50 -10.78
CA SER A 96 -19.80 -21.18 -10.51
C SER A 96 -20.13 -22.34 -11.45
N THR A 97 -19.22 -22.69 -12.37
CA THR A 97 -19.40 -23.77 -13.34
C THR A 97 -18.41 -24.90 -13.09
N ALA A 98 -18.80 -26.15 -13.38
CA ALA A 98 -17.91 -27.30 -13.23
C ALA A 98 -16.64 -27.21 -14.10
N SER A 99 -16.74 -26.62 -15.29
CA SER A 99 -15.62 -26.45 -16.23
C SER A 99 -14.72 -25.25 -15.90
N GLY A 100 -15.26 -24.20 -15.28
CA GLY A 100 -14.54 -22.97 -14.96
C GLY A 100 -14.00 -22.91 -13.54
N TYR A 101 -14.52 -23.73 -12.62
CA TYR A 101 -14.05 -23.80 -11.25
C TYR A 101 -12.59 -24.26 -11.17
N LYS A 102 -11.81 -23.52 -10.38
CA LYS A 102 -10.44 -23.87 -10.02
C LYS A 102 -10.25 -23.65 -8.52
N GLY A 103 -9.61 -24.61 -7.86
CA GLY A 103 -9.19 -24.51 -6.46
C GLY A 103 -7.90 -23.71 -6.32
N TYR A 104 -6.93 -24.27 -5.59
CA TYR A 104 -5.60 -23.66 -5.48
C TYR A 104 -4.95 -23.48 -6.86
N GLY A 105 -4.37 -22.30 -7.06
CA GLY A 105 -3.44 -22.03 -8.14
C GLY A 105 -1.99 -22.21 -7.68
N PRO A 106 -1.00 -22.03 -8.57
CA PRO A 106 0.40 -22.00 -8.19
C PRO A 106 0.68 -20.81 -7.26
N GLU A 107 1.45 -21.04 -6.19
CA GLU A 107 1.79 -20.01 -5.19
C GLU A 107 2.61 -18.87 -5.80
N GLN A 108 3.41 -19.19 -6.82
CA GLN A 108 4.15 -18.21 -7.64
C GLN A 108 3.24 -17.34 -8.52
N GLY A 109 2.01 -17.77 -8.78
CA GLY A 109 1.06 -17.11 -9.67
C GLY A 109 0.92 -17.72 -11.06
N GLU A 110 -0.20 -17.41 -11.69
CA GLU A 110 -0.60 -17.95 -12.99
C GLU A 110 0.45 -17.65 -14.06
N LYS A 111 0.82 -18.67 -14.84
CA LYS A 111 1.88 -18.57 -15.87
C LYS A 111 1.57 -17.47 -16.89
N ALA A 112 0.31 -17.31 -17.26
CA ALA A 112 -0.14 -16.26 -18.18
C ALA A 112 0.14 -14.86 -17.63
N LEU A 113 -0.17 -14.63 -16.35
CA LEU A 113 0.06 -13.35 -15.69
C LEU A 113 1.55 -13.05 -15.54
N ARG A 114 2.36 -14.02 -15.09
CA ARG A 114 3.82 -13.86 -14.99
C ARG A 114 4.45 -13.51 -16.34
N LYS A 115 4.01 -14.18 -17.41
CA LYS A 115 4.45 -13.86 -18.77
C LYS A 115 4.04 -12.44 -19.18
N ALA A 116 2.81 -12.04 -18.90
CA ALA A 116 2.34 -10.69 -19.20
C ALA A 116 3.14 -9.62 -18.45
N ILE A 117 3.46 -9.82 -17.17
CA ILE A 117 4.31 -8.92 -16.37
C ILE A 117 5.70 -8.81 -16.98
N SER A 118 6.37 -9.93 -17.22
CA SER A 118 7.70 -10.01 -17.86
C SER A 118 7.74 -9.25 -19.19
N VAL A 119 6.78 -9.50 -20.08
CA VAL A 119 6.73 -8.86 -21.41
C VAL A 119 6.35 -7.38 -21.34
N THR A 120 5.50 -6.97 -20.39
CA THR A 120 5.00 -5.59 -20.34
C THR A 120 6.01 -4.65 -19.69
N PHE A 121 6.65 -5.07 -18.60
CA PHE A 121 7.50 -4.19 -17.80
C PHE A 121 9.01 -4.43 -18.03
N TYR A 122 9.40 -5.62 -18.51
CA TYR A 122 10.80 -6.05 -18.54
C TYR A 122 11.26 -6.60 -19.90
N LYS A 123 10.55 -6.25 -21.00
CA LYS A 123 10.74 -6.81 -22.34
C LYS A 123 12.20 -6.87 -22.81
N ASP A 124 12.96 -5.82 -22.52
CA ASP A 124 14.34 -5.63 -23.00
C ASP A 124 15.38 -5.84 -21.90
N MET A 125 14.96 -6.30 -20.71
CA MET A 125 15.82 -6.50 -19.55
C MET A 125 16.20 -7.97 -19.32
N GLY A 126 15.72 -8.89 -20.17
CA GLY A 126 16.02 -10.33 -20.05
C GLY A 126 15.28 -11.06 -18.93
N ILE A 127 14.37 -10.39 -18.20
CA ILE A 127 13.61 -11.00 -17.10
C ILE A 127 12.65 -12.04 -17.63
N LYS A 128 12.80 -13.28 -17.16
CA LYS A 128 12.02 -14.44 -17.53
C LYS A 128 10.73 -14.50 -16.69
N PRO A 129 9.65 -15.10 -17.21
CA PRO A 129 8.45 -15.33 -16.42
C PRO A 129 8.69 -16.22 -15.18
N SER A 130 9.77 -17.03 -15.15
CA SER A 130 10.20 -17.82 -13.98
C SER A 130 10.72 -16.97 -12.82
N GLU A 131 11.17 -15.75 -13.08
CA GLU A 131 11.74 -14.82 -12.09
C GLU A 131 10.67 -13.94 -11.45
N VAL A 132 9.43 -13.98 -11.96
CA VAL A 132 8.30 -13.20 -11.47
C VAL A 132 7.47 -14.01 -10.47
N PHE A 133 7.26 -13.46 -9.29
CA PHE A 133 6.43 -14.02 -8.22
C PHE A 133 5.22 -13.10 -7.99
N VAL A 134 4.02 -13.56 -8.34
CA VAL A 134 2.78 -12.79 -8.14
C VAL A 134 2.39 -12.81 -6.67
N SER A 135 1.94 -11.67 -6.16
CA SER A 135 1.58 -11.49 -4.76
C SER A 135 0.27 -10.75 -4.56
N ASP A 136 -0.18 -10.72 -3.32
CA ASP A 136 -1.26 -9.88 -2.78
C ASP A 136 -0.80 -8.44 -2.47
N GLY A 137 0.32 -8.01 -3.06
CA GLY A 137 0.83 -6.63 -3.05
C GLY A 137 2.13 -6.44 -2.26
N ALA A 138 2.78 -5.31 -2.54
CA ALA A 138 4.14 -5.02 -2.08
C ALA A 138 4.35 -5.08 -0.55
N GLN A 139 3.35 -4.74 0.26
CA GLN A 139 3.50 -4.76 1.72
C GLN A 139 3.72 -6.18 2.28
N CYS A 140 2.97 -7.16 1.76
CA CYS A 140 3.17 -8.56 2.11
C CYS A 140 4.51 -9.07 1.56
N ASP A 141 4.88 -8.67 0.33
CA ASP A 141 6.14 -9.07 -0.28
C ASP A 141 7.36 -8.54 0.47
N ILE A 142 7.36 -7.28 0.90
CA ILE A 142 8.44 -6.73 1.73
C ILE A 142 8.57 -7.55 3.03
N THR A 143 7.45 -7.97 3.64
CA THR A 143 7.49 -8.80 4.84
C THR A 143 8.08 -10.19 4.56
N ARG A 144 7.72 -10.80 3.41
CA ARG A 144 8.29 -12.08 2.95
C ARG A 144 9.78 -11.97 2.66
N LEU A 145 10.24 -10.85 2.09
CA LEU A 145 11.65 -10.55 1.88
C LEU A 145 12.40 -10.36 3.21
N GLN A 146 11.80 -9.68 4.18
CA GLN A 146 12.39 -9.58 5.53
C GLN A 146 12.49 -10.96 6.21
N LEU A 147 11.51 -11.83 5.99
CA LEU A 147 11.55 -13.21 6.49
C LEU A 147 12.65 -14.04 5.82
N LEU A 148 12.82 -13.90 4.50
CA LEU A 148 13.90 -14.52 3.72
C LEU A 148 15.28 -14.12 4.25
N MET A 149 15.47 -12.83 4.51
CA MET A 149 16.78 -12.27 4.84
C MET A 149 17.16 -12.45 6.32
N GLY A 150 16.18 -12.62 7.20
CA GLY A 150 16.37 -12.81 8.63
C GLY A 150 16.86 -11.53 9.35
N SER A 151 17.09 -11.64 10.66
CA SER A 151 17.33 -10.48 11.54
C SER A 151 18.76 -9.94 11.57
N ASN A 152 19.72 -10.64 10.96
CA ASN A 152 21.16 -10.38 11.15
C ASN A 152 21.79 -9.55 10.02
N LEU A 153 20.98 -9.01 9.11
CA LEU A 153 21.45 -8.24 7.97
C LEU A 153 21.09 -6.76 8.11
N LYS A 154 21.98 -5.89 7.62
CA LYS A 154 21.68 -4.48 7.35
C LYS A 154 21.40 -4.37 5.86
N ILE A 155 20.13 -4.16 5.51
CA ILE A 155 19.68 -4.17 4.12
C ILE A 155 19.27 -2.74 3.76
N ALA A 156 19.85 -2.21 2.70
CA ALA A 156 19.31 -1.06 1.98
C ALA A 156 18.86 -1.57 0.61
N VAL A 157 17.56 -1.78 0.44
CA VAL A 157 17.00 -2.07 -0.89
C VAL A 157 16.71 -0.72 -1.54
N GLN A 158 17.52 -0.32 -2.51
CA GLN A 158 17.14 0.73 -3.45
C GLN A 158 16.49 0.08 -4.68
N ASP A 159 15.43 0.71 -5.16
CA ASP A 159 14.75 0.42 -6.41
C ASP A 159 15.27 1.40 -7.50
N PRO A 160 15.90 0.96 -8.61
CA PRO A 160 16.62 -0.31 -8.85
C PRO A 160 18.11 -0.15 -9.30
N SER A 161 18.91 -1.22 -9.11
CA SER A 161 20.21 -1.46 -9.80
C SER A 161 20.40 -2.95 -10.10
N PHE A 162 20.40 -3.33 -11.38
CA PHE A 162 20.53 -4.72 -11.85
C PHE A 162 22.01 -5.09 -12.07
N PRO A 163 22.49 -6.35 -11.84
CA PRO A 163 21.79 -7.60 -11.45
C PRO A 163 21.72 -7.85 -9.93
N VAL A 164 22.11 -6.88 -9.11
CA VAL A 164 22.24 -7.05 -7.64
C VAL A 164 20.96 -6.68 -6.87
N ALA A 165 19.79 -6.68 -7.53
CA ALA A 165 18.54 -6.20 -6.96
C ALA A 165 17.38 -7.18 -7.11
N ILE A 166 16.49 -7.13 -6.11
CA ILE A 166 15.13 -7.65 -6.14
C ILE A 166 14.22 -6.45 -6.36
N GLU A 167 13.30 -6.53 -7.32
CA GLU A 167 12.29 -5.49 -7.55
C GLU A 167 10.95 -5.93 -6.97
N VAL A 168 10.27 -5.03 -6.24
CA VAL A 168 8.93 -5.27 -5.69
C VAL A 168 7.99 -4.19 -6.22
N SER A 169 6.88 -4.59 -6.81
CA SER A 169 5.91 -3.65 -7.38
C SER A 169 4.46 -4.05 -7.10
N SER A 170 3.51 -3.19 -7.46
CA SER A 170 2.10 -3.42 -7.18
C SER A 170 1.15 -2.77 -8.19
N PHE A 171 0.07 -3.47 -8.48
CA PHE A 171 -1.08 -2.94 -9.22
C PHE A 171 -1.86 -1.86 -8.45
N SER A 172 -1.57 -1.69 -7.14
CA SER A 172 -2.32 -0.80 -6.26
C SER A 172 -2.41 0.64 -6.79
N LYS A 173 -1.29 1.22 -7.23
CA LYS A 173 -1.24 2.65 -7.58
C LYS A 173 -1.48 2.92 -9.06
N PHE A 174 -1.01 2.03 -9.95
CA PHE A 174 -1.18 2.26 -11.38
C PHE A 174 -2.56 1.79 -11.89
N ALA A 175 -3.12 0.71 -11.34
CA ALA A 175 -4.40 0.14 -11.78
C ALA A 175 -5.55 0.33 -10.78
N GLY A 176 -5.33 0.98 -9.63
CA GLY A 176 -6.36 1.17 -8.59
C GLY A 176 -6.62 -0.05 -7.72
N PHE A 177 -5.71 -1.05 -7.69
CA PHE A 177 -5.92 -2.31 -6.98
C PHE A 177 -5.61 -2.23 -5.46
N THR A 178 -5.75 -1.05 -4.84
CA THR A 178 -5.48 -0.87 -3.40
C THR A 178 -6.32 -1.80 -2.54
N GLY A 179 -7.60 -1.98 -2.88
CA GLY A 179 -8.49 -2.95 -2.24
C GLY A 179 -8.53 -4.34 -2.89
N VAL A 180 -8.19 -4.46 -4.18
CA VAL A 180 -8.20 -5.75 -4.92
C VAL A 180 -7.04 -6.65 -4.54
N ARG A 181 -5.90 -6.04 -4.14
CA ARG A 181 -4.68 -6.72 -3.65
C ARG A 181 -3.98 -7.56 -4.72
N LEU A 182 -3.12 -6.92 -5.51
CA LEU A 182 -2.22 -7.60 -6.43
C LEU A 182 -0.87 -6.88 -6.57
N GLY A 183 0.20 -7.65 -6.67
CA GLY A 183 1.55 -7.16 -6.94
C GLY A 183 2.45 -8.26 -7.46
N TRP A 184 3.73 -7.97 -7.54
CA TRP A 184 4.73 -8.96 -7.87
C TRP A 184 6.10 -8.58 -7.30
N THR A 185 6.94 -9.61 -7.18
CA THR A 185 8.37 -9.49 -6.90
C THR A 185 9.16 -10.15 -8.04
N VAL A 186 10.23 -9.51 -8.50
CA VAL A 186 11.19 -10.10 -9.44
C VAL A 186 12.44 -10.52 -8.67
N VAL A 187 12.79 -11.80 -8.73
CA VAL A 187 14.03 -12.34 -8.16
C VAL A 187 14.85 -12.97 -9.30
N PRO A 188 15.92 -12.32 -9.78
CA PRO A 188 16.72 -12.83 -10.88
C PRO A 188 17.35 -14.20 -10.58
N GLU A 189 17.41 -15.08 -11.58
CA GLU A 189 18.06 -16.40 -11.50
C GLU A 189 19.56 -16.28 -11.19
N GLU A 190 20.18 -15.20 -11.65
CA GLU A 190 21.60 -14.88 -11.45
C GLU A 190 21.91 -14.24 -10.09
N LEU A 191 20.88 -13.95 -9.27
CA LEU A 191 21.08 -13.44 -7.92
C LEU A 191 21.43 -14.59 -6.96
N LEU A 192 22.71 -14.63 -6.55
CA LEU A 192 23.25 -15.68 -5.68
C LEU A 192 23.61 -15.13 -4.30
N TYR A 193 23.46 -15.95 -3.27
CA TYR A 193 24.10 -15.75 -1.97
C TYR A 193 25.63 -15.85 -2.08
N SER A 194 26.34 -15.47 -1.02
CA SER A 194 27.81 -15.54 -0.96
C SER A 194 28.37 -16.97 -1.12
N ASN A 195 27.56 -17.99 -0.84
CA ASN A 195 27.91 -19.40 -1.05
C ASN A 195 27.55 -19.92 -2.45
N GLY A 196 27.07 -19.06 -3.35
CA GLY A 196 26.65 -19.41 -4.71
C GLY A 196 25.24 -19.99 -4.82
N PHE A 197 24.47 -20.10 -3.72
CA PHE A 197 23.11 -20.62 -3.78
C PHE A 197 22.13 -19.58 -4.34
N PRO A 198 21.20 -19.93 -5.26
CA PRO A 198 20.26 -18.97 -5.84
C PRO A 198 19.24 -18.44 -4.82
N VAL A 199 19.15 -17.12 -4.69
CA VAL A 199 18.20 -16.45 -3.79
C VAL A 199 16.75 -16.79 -4.15
N MET A 200 16.48 -16.94 -5.44
CA MET A 200 15.15 -17.30 -5.96
C MET A 200 14.62 -18.62 -5.37
N HIS A 201 15.49 -19.59 -5.09
CA HIS A 201 15.06 -20.89 -4.55
C HIS A 201 14.52 -20.76 -3.12
N ASP A 202 15.21 -19.99 -2.28
CA ASP A 202 14.74 -19.74 -0.91
C ASP A 202 13.53 -18.80 -0.90
N PHE A 203 13.45 -17.82 -1.82
CA PHE A 203 12.25 -17.01 -1.95
C PHE A 203 11.03 -17.84 -2.36
N ASN A 204 11.19 -18.77 -3.31
CA ASN A 204 10.15 -19.73 -3.67
C ASN A 204 9.73 -20.59 -2.46
N ARG A 205 10.69 -21.04 -1.64
CA ARG A 205 10.40 -21.78 -0.41
C ARG A 205 9.57 -20.95 0.58
N ILE A 206 9.89 -19.66 0.76
CA ILE A 206 9.10 -18.75 1.60
C ILE A 206 7.68 -18.60 1.05
N MET A 207 7.54 -18.38 -0.26
CA MET A 207 6.23 -18.28 -0.91
C MET A 207 5.38 -19.52 -0.65
N CYS A 208 5.88 -20.73 -0.93
CA CYS A 208 5.14 -21.97 -0.69
C CYS A 208 4.91 -22.31 0.80
N THR A 209 5.57 -21.63 1.75
CA THR A 209 5.37 -21.87 3.20
C THR A 209 4.34 -20.93 3.79
N CYS A 210 4.40 -19.66 3.39
CA CYS A 210 3.69 -18.57 4.05
C CYS A 210 2.59 -17.97 3.17
N PHE A 211 2.36 -18.51 1.97
CA PHE A 211 1.40 -18.00 1.01
C PHE A 211 0.84 -19.12 0.12
N ASN A 212 -0.45 -19.05 -0.21
CA ASN A 212 -1.12 -20.03 -1.07
C ASN A 212 -1.47 -19.45 -2.46
N GLY A 213 -0.75 -18.41 -2.87
CA GLY A 213 -1.00 -17.68 -4.11
C GLY A 213 -2.00 -16.54 -3.97
N ALA A 214 -1.89 -15.56 -4.86
CA ALA A 214 -2.80 -14.42 -4.92
C ALA A 214 -4.20 -14.85 -5.38
N SER A 215 -5.23 -14.10 -4.96
CA SER A 215 -6.61 -14.35 -5.38
C SER A 215 -6.71 -14.52 -6.90
N SER A 216 -7.32 -15.63 -7.35
CA SER A 216 -7.47 -15.93 -8.78
C SER A 216 -8.31 -14.88 -9.51
N ILE A 217 -9.29 -14.28 -8.82
CA ILE A 217 -10.08 -13.14 -9.32
C ILE A 217 -9.20 -11.90 -9.50
N ALA A 218 -8.33 -11.61 -8.53
CA ALA A 218 -7.38 -10.49 -8.65
C ALA A 218 -6.39 -10.73 -9.79
N GLN A 219 -5.89 -11.95 -9.95
CA GLN A 219 -4.99 -12.32 -11.06
C GLN A 219 -5.67 -12.19 -12.43
N ALA A 220 -6.96 -12.53 -12.55
CA ALA A 220 -7.73 -12.31 -13.77
C ALA A 220 -7.82 -10.81 -14.12
N GLY A 221 -8.14 -9.97 -13.13
CA GLY A 221 -8.10 -8.51 -13.28
C GLY A 221 -6.71 -8.00 -13.67
N GLY A 222 -5.65 -8.50 -13.00
CA GLY A 222 -4.27 -8.16 -13.31
C GLY A 222 -3.86 -8.52 -14.74
N LEU A 223 -4.32 -9.67 -15.26
CA LEU A 223 -4.07 -10.05 -16.64
C LEU A 223 -4.80 -9.12 -17.63
N ALA A 224 -6.05 -8.74 -17.32
CA ALA A 224 -6.81 -7.80 -18.11
C ALA A 224 -6.18 -6.40 -18.13
N CYS A 225 -5.61 -5.95 -17.01
CA CYS A 225 -4.84 -4.71 -16.92
C CYS A 225 -3.68 -4.66 -17.93
N LEU A 226 -3.03 -5.79 -18.20
CA LEU A 226 -1.86 -5.89 -19.09
C LEU A 226 -2.23 -6.17 -20.55
N SER A 227 -3.52 -6.23 -20.88
CA SER A 227 -3.97 -6.24 -22.28
C SER A 227 -3.77 -4.86 -22.93
N PRO A 228 -3.70 -4.76 -24.27
CA PRO A 228 -3.59 -3.46 -24.94
C PRO A 228 -4.72 -2.48 -24.56
N GLU A 229 -5.93 -2.97 -24.36
CA GLU A 229 -7.07 -2.15 -23.93
C GLU A 229 -6.96 -1.76 -22.45
N GLY A 230 -6.60 -2.71 -21.58
CA GLY A 230 -6.36 -2.47 -20.17
C GLY A 230 -5.29 -1.41 -19.94
N LEU A 231 -4.15 -1.51 -20.64
CA LEU A 231 -3.05 -0.56 -20.54
C LEU A 231 -3.47 0.85 -20.98
N ARG A 232 -4.25 0.98 -22.05
CA ARG A 232 -4.80 2.29 -22.47
C ARG A 232 -5.73 2.87 -21.41
N ALA A 233 -6.63 2.07 -20.85
CA ALA A 233 -7.57 2.54 -19.85
C ALA A 233 -6.88 2.95 -18.54
N ILE A 234 -5.84 2.20 -18.15
CA ILE A 234 -4.95 2.50 -17.03
C ILE A 234 -4.14 3.77 -17.27
N GLN A 235 -3.61 3.97 -18.48
CA GLN A 235 -2.88 5.20 -18.80
C GLN A 235 -3.78 6.43 -18.63
N SER A 236 -5.03 6.38 -19.11
CA SER A 236 -6.00 7.46 -18.89
C SER A 236 -6.26 7.74 -17.40
N LEU A 237 -6.26 6.68 -16.58
CA LEU A 237 -6.41 6.80 -15.12
C LEU A 237 -5.17 7.45 -14.47
N VAL A 238 -3.97 7.07 -14.90
CA VAL A 238 -2.72 7.70 -14.45
C VAL A 238 -2.69 9.17 -14.86
N ASP A 239 -3.02 9.49 -16.11
CA ASP A 239 -3.05 10.86 -16.63
C ASP A 239 -4.02 11.74 -15.83
N TYR A 240 -5.17 11.20 -15.43
CA TYR A 240 -6.13 11.90 -14.58
C TYR A 240 -5.51 12.35 -13.24
N TYR A 241 -4.77 11.45 -12.58
CA TYR A 241 -4.10 11.76 -11.31
C TYR A 241 -2.85 12.62 -11.47
N MET A 242 -2.12 12.49 -12.58
CA MET A 242 -0.99 13.36 -12.86
C MET A 242 -1.44 14.79 -13.16
N GLU A 243 -2.60 14.96 -13.79
CA GLU A 243 -3.22 16.29 -13.92
C GLU A 243 -3.67 16.85 -12.56
N ASN A 244 -4.20 16.01 -11.65
CA ASN A 244 -4.47 16.44 -10.28
C ASN A 244 -3.19 16.90 -9.57
N ALA A 245 -2.08 16.18 -9.75
CA ALA A 245 -0.79 16.54 -9.17
C ALA A 245 -0.30 17.87 -9.72
N ARG A 246 -0.44 18.10 -11.05
CA ARG A 246 -0.12 19.38 -11.70
C ARG A 246 -0.91 20.54 -11.10
N ILE A 247 -2.22 20.37 -10.89
CA ILE A 247 -3.08 21.40 -10.27
C ILE A 247 -2.59 21.76 -8.87
N LEU A 248 -2.24 20.77 -8.04
CA LEU A 248 -1.72 21.00 -6.68
C LEU A 248 -0.35 21.70 -6.71
N VAL A 249 0.55 21.29 -7.60
CA VAL A 249 1.87 21.92 -7.78
C VAL A 249 1.70 23.38 -8.17
N ASP A 250 0.94 23.67 -9.22
CA ASP A 250 0.68 25.04 -9.69
C ASP A 250 0.08 25.89 -8.57
N ALA A 251 -0.86 25.32 -7.80
CA ALA A 251 -1.52 26.03 -6.73
C ALA A 251 -0.55 26.48 -5.63
N LEU A 252 0.32 25.57 -5.19
CA LEU A 252 1.23 25.81 -4.06
C LEU A 252 2.45 26.64 -4.48
N THR A 253 2.98 26.39 -5.69
CA THR A 253 4.07 27.19 -6.26
C THR A 253 3.64 28.64 -6.53
N SER A 254 2.38 28.88 -6.92
CA SER A 254 1.86 30.24 -7.11
C SER A 254 1.86 31.12 -5.85
N LEU A 255 2.07 30.53 -4.67
CA LEU A 255 2.16 31.22 -3.37
C LEU A 255 3.60 31.30 -2.85
N GLY A 256 4.60 31.00 -3.68
CA GLY A 256 6.02 31.06 -3.32
C GLY A 256 6.50 29.92 -2.41
N LEU A 257 5.71 28.86 -2.22
CA LEU A 257 6.18 27.66 -1.52
C LEU A 257 7.16 26.88 -2.39
N THR A 258 8.17 26.27 -1.75
CA THR A 258 9.04 25.29 -2.41
C THR A 258 8.33 23.96 -2.51
N VAL A 259 8.11 23.49 -3.74
CA VAL A 259 7.34 22.29 -4.06
C VAL A 259 8.20 21.30 -4.83
N TYR A 260 8.23 20.05 -4.37
CA TYR A 260 8.91 18.92 -5.00
C TYR A 260 7.90 17.82 -5.35
N GLY A 261 8.31 16.88 -6.20
CA GLY A 261 7.42 15.80 -6.64
C GLY A 261 6.38 16.27 -7.65
N GLY A 262 5.25 15.56 -7.75
CA GLY A 262 4.15 15.86 -8.67
C GLY A 262 4.42 15.65 -10.16
N LYS A 263 5.69 15.59 -10.59
CA LYS A 263 6.09 15.38 -11.99
C LYS A 263 6.05 13.91 -12.41
N ASN A 264 6.57 13.02 -11.56
CA ASN A 264 6.71 11.59 -11.85
C ASN A 264 5.97 10.72 -10.81
N ALA A 265 5.23 11.33 -9.89
CA ALA A 265 4.50 10.63 -8.84
C ALA A 265 3.22 11.39 -8.49
N PRO A 266 2.13 10.71 -8.11
CA PRO A 266 0.85 11.30 -7.74
C PRO A 266 0.85 11.86 -6.30
N TYR A 267 1.98 12.44 -5.89
CA TYR A 267 2.16 13.08 -4.58
C TYR A 267 3.02 14.33 -4.75
N VAL A 268 2.66 15.36 -4.01
CA VAL A 268 3.38 16.62 -3.93
C VAL A 268 4.04 16.72 -2.55
N TRP A 269 5.28 17.18 -2.51
CA TRP A 269 6.08 17.31 -1.30
C TRP A 269 6.46 18.78 -1.07
N VAL A 270 5.88 19.37 -0.04
CA VAL A 270 5.82 20.83 0.12
C VAL A 270 6.62 21.23 1.34
N HIS A 271 7.53 22.19 1.18
CA HIS A 271 8.39 22.66 2.26
C HIS A 271 7.74 23.83 3.02
N PHE A 272 7.72 23.72 4.35
CA PHE A 272 7.26 24.74 5.29
C PHE A 272 8.41 25.06 6.28
N PRO A 273 9.34 25.96 5.89
CA PRO A 273 10.56 26.19 6.65
C PRO A 273 10.28 26.66 8.08
N GLY A 274 11.06 26.16 9.04
CA GLY A 274 10.97 26.55 10.46
C GLY A 274 9.73 26.03 11.20
N SER A 275 8.85 25.27 10.56
CA SER A 275 7.63 24.72 11.16
C SER A 275 7.74 23.21 11.38
N LYS A 276 7.20 22.71 12.49
CA LYS A 276 7.05 21.25 12.69
C LYS A 276 5.95 20.72 11.79
N SER A 277 6.18 19.63 11.08
CA SER A 277 5.24 19.07 10.10
C SER A 277 3.90 18.67 10.72
N TRP A 278 3.89 18.17 11.96
CA TRP A 278 2.65 17.87 12.68
C TRP A 278 1.84 19.12 13.03
N ASN A 279 2.50 20.25 13.31
CA ASN A 279 1.80 21.51 13.54
C ASN A 279 1.19 22.04 12.24
N VAL A 280 1.92 21.93 11.13
CA VAL A 280 1.41 22.31 9.80
C VAL A 280 0.24 21.41 9.39
N PHE A 281 0.34 20.10 9.60
CA PHE A 281 -0.76 19.16 9.39
C PHE A 281 -2.01 19.57 10.19
N ALA A 282 -1.85 19.80 11.49
CA ALA A 282 -2.97 20.19 12.36
C ALA A 282 -3.59 21.52 11.94
N GLU A 283 -2.77 22.49 11.54
CA GLU A 283 -3.24 23.79 11.05
C GLU A 283 -4.04 23.66 9.75
N ILE A 284 -3.53 22.90 8.77
CA ILE A 284 -4.24 22.64 7.51
C ILE A 284 -5.57 21.95 7.81
N LEU A 285 -5.56 20.89 8.62
CA LEU A 285 -6.78 20.16 8.97
C LEU A 285 -7.81 21.06 9.65
N GLU A 286 -7.40 21.82 10.67
CA GLU A 286 -8.30 22.66 11.46
C GLU A 286 -8.91 23.78 10.61
N LYS A 287 -8.11 24.44 9.76
CA LYS A 287 -8.52 25.65 9.03
C LYS A 287 -9.14 25.38 7.66
N THR A 288 -8.88 24.21 7.06
CA THR A 288 -9.33 23.91 5.68
C THR A 288 -10.12 22.61 5.57
N HIS A 289 -10.18 21.81 6.64
CA HIS A 289 -10.75 20.46 6.61
C HIS A 289 -10.08 19.55 5.56
N ILE A 290 -8.80 19.75 5.28
CA ILE A 290 -8.03 18.91 4.37
C ILE A 290 -7.10 18.02 5.18
N ILE A 291 -7.16 16.71 4.93
CA ILE A 291 -6.18 15.77 5.47
C ILE A 291 -4.95 15.76 4.56
N THR A 292 -3.77 15.87 5.17
CA THR A 292 -2.46 15.74 4.51
C THR A 292 -1.61 14.75 5.29
N VAL A 293 -0.33 14.58 4.96
CA VAL A 293 0.59 13.74 5.76
C VAL A 293 1.77 14.57 6.25
N PRO A 294 2.02 14.60 7.57
CA PRO A 294 3.19 15.27 8.14
C PRO A 294 4.47 14.52 7.74
N GLY A 295 5.44 15.25 7.20
CA GLY A 295 6.63 14.68 6.61
C GLY A 295 7.54 13.93 7.58
N SER A 296 7.58 14.31 8.85
CA SER A 296 8.32 13.56 9.89
C SER A 296 7.83 12.12 10.09
N GLY A 297 6.62 11.80 9.62
CA GLY A 297 6.12 10.43 9.55
C GLY A 297 6.91 9.50 8.62
N PHE A 298 7.67 10.07 7.66
CA PHE A 298 8.58 9.35 6.77
C PHE A 298 10.03 9.31 7.29
N GLY A 299 10.24 9.72 8.55
CA GLY A 299 11.54 9.80 9.19
C GLY A 299 12.03 11.24 9.39
N PRO A 300 13.17 11.44 10.08
CA PRO A 300 13.64 12.76 10.50
C PRO A 300 13.95 13.69 9.33
N GLY A 301 14.34 13.16 8.17
CA GLY A 301 14.59 13.96 6.95
C GLY A 301 13.34 14.59 6.34
N GLY A 302 12.15 14.20 6.78
CA GLY A 302 10.89 14.81 6.34
C GLY A 302 10.35 15.90 7.27
N GLU A 303 11.03 16.24 8.36
CA GLU A 303 10.62 17.35 9.22
C GLU A 303 10.61 18.67 8.43
N GLY A 304 9.61 19.52 8.69
CA GLY A 304 9.38 20.74 7.92
C GLY A 304 8.70 20.54 6.56
N TYR A 305 8.28 19.32 6.22
CA TYR A 305 7.57 19.04 4.97
C TYR A 305 6.17 18.45 5.19
N ILE A 306 5.31 18.61 4.18
CA ILE A 306 3.99 17.97 4.08
C ILE A 306 3.89 17.20 2.76
N ARG A 307 3.42 15.96 2.81
CA ARG A 307 2.98 15.23 1.60
C ARG A 307 1.50 15.47 1.37
N ILE A 308 1.13 15.79 0.13
CA ILE A 308 -0.24 15.92 -0.33
C ILE A 308 -0.46 14.93 -1.47
N SER A 309 -1.48 14.08 -1.34
CA SER A 309 -1.90 13.12 -2.36
C SER A 309 -2.63 13.80 -3.51
N ALA A 310 -2.36 13.37 -4.74
CA ALA A 310 -3.12 13.75 -5.93
C ALA A 310 -4.27 12.79 -6.23
N PHE A 311 -4.42 11.71 -5.45
CA PHE A 311 -5.57 10.84 -5.54
C PHE A 311 -6.79 11.50 -4.89
N GLY A 312 -7.74 11.87 -5.74
CA GLY A 312 -8.95 12.61 -5.36
C GLY A 312 -9.82 12.85 -6.58
N LEU A 313 -11.10 13.14 -6.37
CA LEU A 313 -11.95 13.61 -7.46
C LEU A 313 -11.46 15.01 -7.89
N ARG A 314 -11.50 15.30 -9.19
CA ARG A 314 -11.01 16.57 -9.75
C ARG A 314 -11.58 17.80 -9.07
N HIS A 315 -12.87 17.80 -8.76
CA HIS A 315 -13.52 18.91 -8.06
C HIS A 315 -12.97 19.08 -6.64
N SER A 316 -12.73 17.98 -5.91
CA SER A 316 -12.14 18.00 -4.57
C SER A 316 -10.69 18.52 -4.62
N ILE A 317 -9.93 18.18 -5.66
CA ILE A 317 -8.55 18.68 -5.84
C ILE A 317 -8.55 20.20 -6.12
N ILE A 318 -9.46 20.68 -6.96
CA ILE A 318 -9.62 22.11 -7.24
C ILE A 318 -10.05 22.86 -5.98
N GLU A 319 -11.03 22.33 -5.25
CA GLU A 319 -11.52 22.92 -3.99
C GLU A 319 -10.42 22.94 -2.92
N ALA A 320 -9.71 21.83 -2.73
CA ALA A 320 -8.57 21.76 -1.81
C ALA A 320 -7.49 22.78 -2.17
N SER A 321 -7.18 22.92 -3.46
CA SER A 321 -6.22 23.91 -3.95
C SER A 321 -6.65 25.35 -3.62
N GLN A 322 -7.93 25.67 -3.75
CA GLN A 322 -8.47 26.98 -3.39
C GLN A 322 -8.40 27.25 -1.88
N ARG A 323 -8.81 26.28 -1.05
CA ARG A 323 -8.73 26.40 0.42
C ARG A 323 -7.30 26.55 0.92
N LEU A 324 -6.36 25.78 0.36
CA LEU A 324 -4.92 25.90 0.66
C LEU A 324 -4.37 27.26 0.23
N LYS A 325 -4.75 27.75 -0.97
CA LYS A 325 -4.37 29.09 -1.44
C LYS A 325 -4.79 30.17 -0.47
N TYR A 326 -6.04 30.14 -0.04
CA TYR A 326 -6.58 31.10 0.91
C TYR A 326 -5.83 31.05 2.25
N LEU A 327 -5.62 29.85 2.82
CA LEU A 327 -4.90 29.68 4.08
C LEU A 327 -3.48 30.28 4.02
N ILE A 328 -2.73 29.96 2.97
CA ILE A 328 -1.33 30.38 2.84
C ILE A 328 -1.24 31.89 2.56
N TYR A 329 -2.14 32.44 1.74
CA TYR A 329 -2.19 33.88 1.46
C TYR A 329 -2.45 34.70 2.74
N GLN A 330 -3.37 34.24 3.60
CA GLN A 330 -3.65 34.85 4.91
C GLN A 330 -2.48 34.77 5.90
N LYS A 331 -1.47 33.95 5.61
CA LYS A 331 -0.29 33.77 6.46
C LYS A 331 0.88 34.66 6.01
N GLN A 332 0.82 35.15 4.78
CA GLN A 332 1.83 36.02 4.16
C GLN A 332 1.50 37.52 4.30
N ASN A 333 0.24 37.86 4.58
CA ASN A 333 -0.27 39.23 4.78
C ASN A 333 -0.89 39.37 6.17
#